data_AF-A0A1Y3AZB5-F1
#
_entry.id   AF-A0A1Y3AZB5-F1
#
_cell.length_a   1.000
_cell.length_b   1.000
_cell.length_c   1.000
_cell.angle_alpha   90.00
_cell.angle_beta   90.00
_cell.angle_gamma   90.00
#
_symmetry.space_group_name_H-M   'P 1'
#
loop_
_entity.id
_entity.type
_entity.pdbx_description
1 polymer ?
#
loop_
_entity_poly.entity_id
_entity_poly.type
_entity_poly.pdbx_seq_one_letter_code
_entity_poly.pdbx_strand_id
1 'polypeptide(L)'
;YVRTKYSYWSNRGVNGPPIIPFLGNFFLPNKPIALLHQDYIRRYGKFFGMYQGRKPMLCIADPVVIKRILVQDFPMFRNRIKQTARHKIFAQNLVNARDESWKRIRSILSPMFTSSKMKKMESMIDQCADSLIQLLDKSANKRESFLAHDVMGNFTMDVIAKCAFATDTNAHKDKENVFVRNAKSFFNFNLFRMLLLIFTPSVLTKFFARSKIPPYHSKTTDFFMNMSSHIIQQRRQNKSASHEDMLELMIKAEHGKDKYFEKDDKFDSHHVNQGEEEIQQEEKIFQEIIGSKFLNEEEIIAQSMIFLLAGYETTASTLTFCMYELAKHPNIQDKLYNEIKPLIERGEPFDLNNLMKLPYLDAVISETLRKHP
;
A
#
# COMPACT_ATOMS: atom_id res chain seq x y z
N TYR A 1 28.38 22.30 -17.24
CA TYR A 1 27.37 22.13 -16.16
C TYR A 1 26.66 20.76 -16.22
N VAL A 2 25.89 20.44 -17.27
CA VAL A 2 25.12 19.18 -17.37
C VAL A 2 26.03 17.93 -17.36
N ARG A 3 27.12 17.94 -18.14
CA ARG A 3 28.14 16.87 -18.17
C ARG A 3 28.80 16.64 -16.80
N THR A 4 28.99 17.71 -16.00
CA THR A 4 29.57 17.67 -14.65
C THR A 4 28.62 17.06 -13.61
N LYS A 5 27.30 17.25 -13.76
CA LYS A 5 26.32 16.63 -12.84
C LYS A 5 26.17 15.12 -13.09
N TYR A 6 26.29 14.69 -14.34
CA TYR A 6 26.21 13.28 -14.72
C TYR A 6 27.53 12.50 -14.58
N SER A 7 28.59 13.13 -14.09
CA SER A 7 29.86 12.45 -13.76
C SER A 7 29.96 12.02 -12.29
N TYR A 8 28.92 12.22 -11.47
CA TYR A 8 28.96 11.89 -10.03
C TYR A 8 29.36 10.44 -9.75
N TRP A 9 28.79 9.48 -10.51
CA TRP A 9 29.08 8.05 -10.35
C TRP A 9 30.40 7.64 -11.00
N SER A 10 30.70 8.13 -12.21
CA SER A 10 31.96 7.84 -12.89
C SER A 10 33.17 8.32 -12.07
N ASN A 11 33.06 9.48 -11.42
CA ASN A 11 34.11 10.03 -10.56
C ASN A 11 34.31 9.21 -9.26
N ARG A 12 33.39 8.30 -8.94
CA ARG A 12 33.44 7.39 -7.78
C ARG A 12 33.70 5.94 -8.18
N GLY A 13 34.02 5.69 -9.46
CA GLY A 13 34.25 4.34 -9.97
C GLY A 13 32.98 3.48 -10.04
N VAL A 14 31.78 4.07 -10.00
CA VAL A 14 30.51 3.35 -10.09
C VAL A 14 30.00 3.39 -11.52
N ASN A 15 29.83 2.21 -12.12
CA ASN A 15 29.29 2.04 -13.47
C ASN A 15 27.77 2.23 -13.50
N GLY A 16 27.22 2.54 -14.68
CA GLY A 16 25.78 2.74 -14.83
C GLY A 16 25.32 2.84 -16.29
N PRO A 17 24.00 2.74 -16.52
CA PRO A 17 23.41 2.84 -17.85
C PRO A 17 23.57 4.23 -18.49
N PRO A 18 23.51 4.31 -19.83
CA PRO A 18 23.56 5.58 -20.56
C PRO A 18 22.41 6.50 -20.12
N ILE A 19 22.72 7.79 -20.04
CA ILE A 19 21.87 8.80 -19.43
C ILE A 19 21.27 9.69 -20.52
N ILE A 20 19.97 9.93 -20.45
CA ILE A 20 19.32 10.95 -21.28
C ILE A 20 19.46 12.31 -20.57
N PRO A 21 20.02 13.35 -21.21
CA PRO A 21 20.13 14.67 -20.61
C PRO A 21 18.79 15.16 -20.04
N PHE A 22 18.81 15.74 -18.84
CA PHE A 22 17.66 16.24 -18.07
C PHE A 22 16.70 15.19 -17.52
N LEU A 23 16.48 14.08 -18.23
CA LEU A 23 15.55 13.01 -17.85
C LEU A 23 16.20 11.91 -16.98
N GLY A 24 17.52 11.75 -17.05
CA GLY A 24 18.21 10.69 -16.33
C GLY A 24 18.00 9.32 -17.00
N ASN A 25 17.75 8.30 -16.18
CA ASN A 25 17.47 6.92 -16.62
C ASN A 25 15.99 6.51 -16.42
N PHE A 26 15.14 7.42 -15.95
CA PHE A 26 13.76 7.13 -15.51
C PHE A 26 12.76 6.93 -16.68
N PHE A 27 13.12 7.34 -17.90
CA PHE A 27 12.20 7.41 -19.05
C PHE A 27 12.70 6.62 -20.27
N LEU A 28 13.14 5.37 -20.06
CA LEU A 28 13.47 4.46 -21.16
C LEU A 28 12.28 3.51 -21.38
N PRO A 29 11.31 3.85 -22.26
CA PRO A 29 10.00 3.19 -22.32
C PRO A 29 10.01 1.80 -22.97
N ASN A 30 11.14 1.33 -23.48
CA ASN A 30 11.17 0.12 -24.29
C ASN A 30 10.98 -1.17 -23.46
N LYS A 31 11.07 -1.09 -22.12
CA LYS A 31 10.88 -2.23 -21.22
C LYS A 31 10.25 -1.80 -19.88
N PRO A 32 9.45 -2.67 -19.23
CA PRO A 32 9.04 -2.48 -17.84
C PRO A 32 10.24 -2.23 -16.92
N ILE A 33 10.09 -1.34 -15.93
CA ILE A 33 11.20 -0.89 -15.06
C ILE A 33 11.88 -2.05 -14.31
N ALA A 34 11.11 -3.06 -13.89
CA ALA A 34 11.64 -4.23 -13.21
C ALA A 34 12.57 -5.05 -14.11
N LEU A 35 12.16 -5.31 -15.36
CA LEU A 35 12.99 -6.03 -16.34
C LEU A 35 14.22 -5.21 -16.73
N LEU A 36 14.06 -3.90 -16.85
CA LEU A 36 15.18 -2.99 -17.13
C LEU A 36 16.22 -3.03 -16.00
N HIS A 37 15.79 -3.03 -14.74
CA HIS A 37 16.69 -3.17 -13.59
C HIS A 37 17.38 -4.54 -13.57
N GLN A 38 16.71 -5.63 -13.94
CA GLN A 38 17.36 -6.94 -14.08
C GLN A 38 18.45 -6.92 -15.15
N ASP A 39 18.21 -6.31 -16.30
CA ASP A 39 19.21 -6.16 -17.36
C ASP A 39 20.40 -5.31 -16.89
N TYR A 40 20.15 -4.26 -16.10
CA TYR A 40 21.21 -3.45 -15.50
C TYR A 40 22.02 -4.22 -14.47
N ILE A 41 21.39 -5.03 -13.62
CA ILE A 41 22.09 -5.90 -12.66
C ILE A 41 22.99 -6.90 -13.42
N ARG A 42 22.49 -7.51 -14.50
CA ARG A 42 23.28 -8.43 -15.34
C ARG A 42 24.48 -7.75 -15.98
N ARG A 43 24.33 -6.49 -16.43
CA ARG A 43 25.36 -5.77 -17.18
C ARG A 43 26.38 -5.03 -16.32
N TYR A 44 25.94 -4.43 -15.22
CA TYR A 44 26.75 -3.54 -14.38
C TYR A 44 27.06 -4.15 -13.00
N GLY A 45 26.50 -5.31 -12.69
CA GLY A 45 26.68 -6.00 -11.42
C GLY A 45 25.69 -5.55 -10.34
N LYS A 46 25.96 -5.99 -9.10
CA LYS A 46 25.07 -5.76 -7.95
C LYS A 46 25.01 -4.29 -7.49
N PHE A 47 25.95 -3.45 -7.93
CA PHE A 47 26.02 -2.03 -7.58
C PHE A 47 26.16 -1.22 -8.86
N PHE A 48 25.18 -0.37 -9.13
CA PHE A 48 25.23 0.51 -10.30
C PHE A 48 24.56 1.85 -10.04
N GLY A 49 25.10 2.88 -10.68
CA GLY A 49 24.65 4.26 -10.54
C GLY A 49 23.61 4.60 -11.59
N MET A 50 22.49 5.17 -11.16
CA MET A 50 21.45 5.75 -12.01
C MET A 50 21.24 7.23 -11.68
N TYR A 51 20.43 7.89 -12.49
CA TYR A 51 19.96 9.25 -12.26
C TYR A 51 18.45 9.34 -12.41
N GLN A 52 17.77 9.95 -11.43
CA GLN A 52 16.39 10.41 -11.58
C GLN A 52 16.41 11.90 -11.87
N GLY A 53 16.17 12.27 -13.13
CA GLY A 53 16.44 13.62 -13.62
C GLY A 53 17.92 13.99 -13.48
N ARG A 54 18.26 14.79 -12.46
CA ARG A 54 19.64 15.17 -12.10
C ARG A 54 20.12 14.61 -10.77
N LYS A 55 19.28 13.89 -10.03
CA LYS A 55 19.64 13.33 -8.72
C LYS A 55 20.32 11.97 -8.92
N PRO A 56 21.55 11.78 -8.40
CA PRO A 56 22.19 10.47 -8.44
C PRO A 56 21.42 9.49 -7.54
N MET A 57 21.24 8.26 -8.01
CA MET A 57 20.65 7.14 -7.30
C MET A 57 21.60 5.94 -7.37
N LEU A 58 21.81 5.25 -6.26
CA LEU A 58 22.57 4.01 -6.23
C LEU A 58 21.58 2.85 -6.19
N CYS A 59 21.68 1.94 -7.15
CA CYS A 59 20.94 0.70 -7.15
C CYS A 59 21.80 -0.40 -6.53
N ILE A 60 21.20 -1.13 -5.59
CA ILE A 60 21.87 -2.15 -4.77
C ILE A 60 21.05 -3.43 -4.88
N ALA A 61 21.71 -4.52 -5.28
CA ALA A 61 21.13 -5.86 -5.39
C ALA A 61 21.83 -6.90 -4.50
N ASP A 62 22.67 -6.45 -3.56
CA ASP A 62 23.32 -7.34 -2.59
C ASP A 62 22.48 -7.45 -1.30
N PRO A 63 22.03 -8.66 -0.89
CA PRO A 63 21.14 -8.84 0.26
C PRO A 63 21.79 -8.43 1.58
N VAL A 64 23.12 -8.55 1.73
CA VAL A 64 23.82 -8.16 2.96
C VAL A 64 23.77 -6.64 3.12
N VAL A 65 24.02 -5.91 2.03
CA VAL A 65 23.95 -4.44 2.04
C VAL A 65 22.50 -3.96 2.17
N ILE A 66 21.54 -4.65 1.53
CA ILE A 66 20.11 -4.33 1.69
C ILE A 66 19.68 -4.51 3.15
N LYS A 67 20.03 -5.62 3.81
CA LYS A 67 19.76 -5.83 5.25
C LYS A 67 20.38 -4.73 6.10
N ARG A 68 21.62 -4.34 5.78
CA ARG A 68 22.29 -3.24 6.48
C ARG A 68 21.54 -1.92 6.33
N ILE A 69 21.11 -1.55 5.12
CA ILE A 69 20.40 -0.28 4.85
C ILE A 69 18.99 -0.27 5.46
N LEU A 70 18.24 -1.36 5.28
CA LEU A 70 16.82 -1.41 5.66
C LEU A 70 16.59 -1.76 7.13
N VAL A 71 17.57 -2.39 7.81
CA VAL A 71 17.42 -2.86 9.20
C VAL A 71 18.49 -2.26 10.10
N GLN A 72 19.77 -2.57 9.87
CA GLN A 72 20.84 -2.25 10.84
C GLN A 72 21.10 -0.74 10.96
N ASP A 73 21.25 -0.06 9.83
CA ASP A 73 21.54 1.36 9.71
C ASP A 73 20.26 2.17 9.37
N PHE A 74 19.07 1.63 9.65
CA PHE A 74 17.78 2.25 9.35
C PHE A 74 17.66 3.72 9.83
N PRO A 75 18.17 4.12 11.02
CA PRO A 75 18.14 5.52 11.45
C PRO A 75 18.74 6.51 10.43
N MET A 76 19.72 6.07 9.63
CA MET A 76 20.33 6.87 8.55
C MET A 76 19.47 6.91 7.28
N PHE A 77 18.70 5.86 7.01
CA PHE A 77 17.93 5.66 5.77
C PHE A 77 16.41 5.76 5.94
N ARG A 78 15.94 6.36 7.04
CA ARG A 78 14.52 6.41 7.44
C ARG A 78 13.55 7.04 6.42
N ASN A 79 14.03 7.90 5.52
CA ASN A 79 13.19 8.70 4.63
C ASN A 79 13.12 8.14 3.21
N ARG A 80 11.89 7.98 2.68
CA ARG A 80 11.66 7.65 1.26
C ARG A 80 12.00 8.84 0.34
N ILE A 81 12.18 8.54 -0.95
CA ILE A 81 12.36 9.56 -2.00
C ILE A 81 11.22 10.57 -1.90
N LYS A 82 11.56 11.86 -1.90
CA LYS A 82 10.56 12.94 -1.82
C LYS A 82 9.67 12.88 -3.04
N GLN A 83 8.45 12.38 -2.87
CA GLN A 83 7.43 12.48 -3.89
C GLN A 83 7.03 13.95 -4.04
N THR A 84 6.82 14.41 -5.27
CA THR A 84 6.09 15.66 -5.53
C THR A 84 4.63 15.41 -5.20
N ALA A 85 4.30 15.47 -3.91
CA ALA A 85 2.93 15.31 -3.44
C ALA A 85 2.04 16.39 -4.07
N ARG A 86 0.95 15.96 -4.70
CA ARG A 86 0.04 16.83 -5.46
C ARG A 86 -0.74 17.78 -4.54
N HIS A 87 -1.11 17.32 -3.34
CA HIS A 87 -1.96 18.05 -2.41
C HIS A 87 -1.32 18.22 -1.02
N LYS A 88 -1.51 19.39 -0.38
CA LYS A 88 -0.92 19.72 0.94
C LYS A 88 -1.30 18.70 2.02
N ILE A 89 -2.58 18.33 2.10
CA ILE A 89 -3.09 17.40 3.11
C ILE A 89 -2.55 16.00 2.83
N PHE A 90 -2.71 15.50 1.60
CA PHE A 90 -2.23 14.17 1.25
C PHE A 90 -0.71 14.02 1.41
N ALA A 91 0.07 15.11 1.34
CA ALA A 91 1.51 15.07 1.62
C ALA A 91 1.86 14.68 3.06
N GLN A 92 0.90 14.74 4.00
CA GLN A 92 1.09 14.37 5.41
C GLN A 92 0.82 12.87 5.68
N ASN A 93 0.54 12.09 4.64
CA ASN A 93 0.34 10.64 4.80
C ASN A 93 1.63 9.91 5.23
N LEU A 94 1.48 8.74 5.85
CA LEU A 94 2.56 7.92 6.40
C LEU A 94 3.70 7.64 5.40
N VAL A 95 3.39 7.45 4.12
CA VAL A 95 4.39 7.11 3.08
C VAL A 95 5.25 8.34 2.71
N ASN A 96 4.70 9.55 2.89
CA ASN A 96 5.38 10.82 2.61
C ASN A 96 5.95 11.50 3.86
N ALA A 97 5.46 11.14 5.05
CA ALA A 97 5.96 11.62 6.32
C ALA A 97 7.46 11.35 6.46
N ARG A 98 8.14 12.19 7.26
CA ARG A 98 9.60 12.15 7.40
C ARG A 98 10.02 12.20 8.85
N ASP A 99 11.18 11.61 9.12
CA ASP A 99 11.89 11.73 10.38
C ASP A 99 10.96 11.42 11.59
N GLU A 100 10.90 12.32 12.58
CA GLU A 100 10.07 12.16 13.78
C GLU A 100 8.57 12.14 13.47
N SER A 101 8.12 12.87 12.45
CA SER A 101 6.71 12.83 12.01
C SER A 101 6.35 11.45 11.48
N TRP A 102 7.25 10.82 10.71
CA TRP A 102 7.06 9.44 10.27
C TRP A 102 7.04 8.48 11.46
N LYS A 103 8.02 8.58 12.37
CA LYS A 103 8.07 7.71 13.57
C LYS A 103 6.77 7.82 14.37
N ARG A 104 6.26 9.05 14.53
CA ARG A 104 5.02 9.35 15.25
C ARG A 104 3.75 8.83 14.58
N ILE A 105 3.60 9.07 13.28
CA ILE A 105 2.43 8.58 12.56
C ILE A 105 2.47 7.05 12.49
N ARG A 106 3.64 6.46 12.19
CA ARG A 106 3.81 5.01 12.13
C ARG A 106 3.42 4.37 13.46
N SER A 107 3.69 5.03 14.57
CA SER A 107 3.35 4.49 15.87
C SER A 107 1.92 4.50 16.28
N ILE A 108 1.21 5.53 15.86
CA ILE A 108 -0.21 5.60 16.14
C ILE A 108 -0.95 4.56 15.28
N LEU A 109 -0.47 4.32 14.05
CA LEU A 109 -1.16 3.47 13.09
C LEU A 109 -0.81 1.98 13.16
N SER A 110 0.41 1.61 13.57
CA SER A 110 0.85 0.20 13.53
C SER A 110 -0.04 -0.75 14.34
N PRO A 111 -0.51 -0.38 15.54
CA PRO A 111 -1.38 -1.26 16.34
C PRO A 111 -2.78 -1.49 15.75
N MET A 112 -3.15 -0.79 14.67
CA MET A 112 -4.40 -1.04 13.96
C MET A 112 -4.40 -2.36 13.18
N PHE A 113 -3.22 -2.98 13.01
CA PHE A 113 -3.02 -4.21 12.24
C PHE A 113 -2.52 -5.39 13.10
N THR A 114 -2.78 -5.38 14.42
CA THR A 114 -2.47 -6.53 15.29
C THR A 114 -3.42 -7.69 14.98
N SER A 115 -3.02 -8.92 15.30
CA SER A 115 -3.86 -10.11 15.04
C SER A 115 -5.24 -9.99 15.68
N SER A 116 -5.34 -9.36 16.87
CA SER A 116 -6.60 -9.09 17.55
C SER A 116 -7.52 -8.19 16.70
N LYS A 117 -6.99 -7.10 16.13
CA LYS A 117 -7.77 -6.21 15.26
C LYS A 117 -8.10 -6.88 13.92
N MET A 118 -7.19 -7.67 13.36
CA MET A 118 -7.45 -8.44 12.13
C MET A 118 -8.58 -9.45 12.32
N LYS A 119 -8.61 -10.17 13.46
CA LYS A 119 -9.70 -11.10 13.80
C LYS A 119 -11.06 -10.42 13.84
N LYS A 120 -11.13 -9.18 14.34
CA LYS A 120 -12.38 -8.40 14.35
C LYS A 120 -12.86 -8.03 12.94
N MET A 121 -11.96 -7.95 11.96
CA MET A 121 -12.29 -7.63 10.57
C MET A 121 -12.78 -8.86 9.78
N GLU A 122 -12.56 -10.08 10.26
CA GLU A 122 -12.94 -11.33 9.57
C GLU A 122 -14.40 -11.33 9.13
N SER A 123 -15.32 -11.07 10.06
CA SER A 123 -16.76 -11.05 9.76
C SER A 123 -17.15 -10.03 8.69
N MET A 124 -16.41 -8.91 8.58
CA MET A 124 -16.64 -7.89 7.55
C MET A 124 -16.10 -8.35 6.19
N ILE A 125 -14.93 -9.01 6.19
CA ILE A 125 -14.30 -9.57 5.00
C ILE A 125 -15.16 -10.71 4.43
N ASP A 126 -15.69 -11.59 5.29
CA ASP A 126 -16.57 -12.69 4.90
C ASP A 126 -17.84 -12.18 4.21
N GLN A 127 -18.48 -11.14 4.76
CA GLN A 127 -19.63 -10.51 4.11
C GLN A 127 -19.31 -9.94 2.72
N CYS A 128 -18.11 -9.40 2.54
CA CYS A 128 -17.65 -8.95 1.22
C CYS A 128 -17.38 -10.15 0.29
N ALA A 129 -16.85 -11.26 0.83
CA ALA A 129 -16.60 -12.48 0.08
C ALA A 129 -17.91 -13.12 -0.39
N ASP A 130 -18.96 -13.13 0.42
CA ASP A 130 -20.30 -13.59 0.03
C ASP A 130 -20.85 -12.82 -1.18
N SER A 131 -20.69 -11.49 -1.18
CA SER A 131 -21.09 -10.62 -2.30
C SER A 131 -20.31 -10.96 -3.58
N LEU A 132 -19.01 -11.23 -3.45
CA LEU A 132 -18.16 -11.68 -4.55
C LEU A 132 -18.60 -13.05 -5.09
N ILE A 133 -18.84 -14.02 -4.21
CA ILE A 133 -19.28 -15.38 -4.58
C ILE A 133 -20.61 -15.31 -5.33
N GLN A 134 -21.59 -14.55 -4.84
CA GLN A 134 -22.88 -14.37 -5.52
C GLN A 134 -22.72 -13.80 -6.94
N LEU A 135 -21.77 -12.86 -7.13
CA LEU A 135 -21.47 -12.33 -8.46
C LEU A 135 -20.84 -13.39 -9.36
N LEU A 136 -19.87 -14.14 -8.85
CA LEU A 136 -19.18 -15.21 -9.59
C LEU A 136 -20.14 -16.33 -9.97
N ASP A 137 -21.05 -16.74 -9.08
CA ASP A 137 -22.09 -17.73 -9.36
C ASP A 137 -23.02 -17.27 -10.48
N LYS A 138 -23.42 -16.00 -10.46
CA LYS A 138 -24.25 -15.41 -11.52
C LYS A 138 -23.52 -15.44 -12.87
N SER A 139 -22.23 -15.09 -12.90
CA SER A 139 -21.42 -15.16 -14.12
C SER A 139 -21.21 -16.59 -14.60
N ALA A 140 -20.97 -17.53 -13.68
CA ALA A 140 -20.81 -18.95 -13.99
C ALA A 140 -22.08 -19.57 -14.58
N ASN A 141 -23.25 -19.30 -13.98
CA ASN A 141 -24.55 -19.77 -14.45
C ASN A 141 -24.87 -19.28 -15.87
N LYS A 142 -24.44 -18.07 -16.21
CA LYS A 142 -24.61 -17.49 -17.55
C LYS A 142 -23.48 -17.83 -18.53
N ARG A 143 -22.39 -18.45 -18.04
CA ARG A 143 -21.14 -18.68 -18.78
C ARG A 143 -20.57 -17.39 -19.37
N GLU A 144 -20.71 -16.28 -18.65
CA GLU A 144 -20.20 -14.98 -19.04
C GLU A 144 -18.74 -14.81 -18.59
N SER A 145 -17.89 -14.32 -19.49
CA SER A 145 -16.54 -13.90 -19.14
C SER A 145 -16.58 -12.56 -18.38
N PHE A 146 -15.63 -12.37 -17.46
CA PHE A 146 -15.49 -11.13 -16.70
C PHE A 146 -14.03 -10.67 -16.67
N LEU A 147 -13.82 -9.38 -16.45
CA LEU A 147 -12.49 -8.81 -16.22
C LEU A 147 -12.12 -9.01 -14.74
N ALA A 148 -11.15 -9.87 -14.48
CA ALA A 148 -10.74 -10.21 -13.12
C ALA A 148 -10.32 -8.98 -12.30
N HIS A 149 -9.63 -8.01 -12.91
CA HIS A 149 -9.24 -6.76 -12.24
C HIS A 149 -10.45 -5.92 -11.80
N ASP A 150 -11.50 -5.86 -12.61
CA ASP A 150 -12.71 -5.11 -12.24
C ASP A 150 -13.45 -5.78 -11.08
N VAL A 151 -13.58 -7.12 -11.14
CA VAL A 151 -14.24 -7.90 -10.09
C VAL A 151 -13.45 -7.84 -8.78
N MET A 152 -12.13 -8.08 -8.83
CA MET A 152 -11.28 -8.03 -7.65
C MET A 152 -11.12 -6.61 -7.12
N GLY A 153 -11.11 -5.60 -7.99
CA GLY A 153 -11.14 -4.20 -7.58
C GLY A 153 -12.41 -3.85 -6.80
N ASN A 154 -13.58 -4.28 -7.28
CA ASN A 154 -14.83 -4.06 -6.55
C ASN A 154 -14.80 -4.75 -5.18
N PHE A 155 -14.29 -5.98 -5.11
CA PHE A 155 -14.17 -6.73 -3.86
C PHE A 155 -13.26 -6.01 -2.87
N THR A 156 -12.07 -5.59 -3.29
CA THR A 156 -11.12 -4.94 -2.40
C THR A 156 -11.58 -3.55 -1.99
N MET A 157 -12.34 -2.84 -2.84
CA MET A 157 -12.99 -1.58 -2.47
C MET A 157 -14.01 -1.79 -1.35
N ASP A 158 -14.89 -2.79 -1.48
CA ASP A 158 -15.86 -3.12 -0.44
C ASP A 158 -15.14 -3.51 0.87
N VAL A 159 -14.11 -4.36 0.81
CA VAL A 159 -13.33 -4.78 1.98
C VAL A 159 -12.69 -3.58 2.70
N ILE A 160 -11.94 -2.73 1.99
CA ILE A 160 -11.24 -1.62 2.63
C ILE A 160 -12.22 -0.55 3.14
N ALA A 161 -13.31 -0.28 2.42
CA ALA A 161 -14.32 0.67 2.84
C ALA A 161 -15.06 0.20 4.10
N LYS A 162 -15.37 -1.11 4.17
CA LYS A 162 -16.05 -1.70 5.31
C LYS A 162 -15.14 -1.81 6.53
N CYS A 163 -13.93 -2.35 6.38
CA CYS A 163 -13.02 -2.57 7.50
C CYS A 163 -12.39 -1.27 8.03
N ALA A 164 -12.07 -0.30 7.16
CA ALA A 164 -11.42 0.93 7.61
C ALA A 164 -12.40 2.07 7.96
N PHE A 165 -13.60 2.08 7.36
CA PHE A 165 -14.56 3.19 7.50
C PHE A 165 -15.97 2.77 7.92
N ALA A 166 -16.22 1.48 8.19
CA ALA A 166 -17.55 0.94 8.46
C ALA A 166 -18.59 1.40 7.41
N THR A 167 -18.18 1.43 6.14
CA THR A 167 -19.00 1.94 5.03
C THR A 167 -19.22 0.86 3.98
N ASP A 168 -20.47 0.52 3.72
CA ASP A 168 -20.83 -0.38 2.62
C ASP A 168 -20.87 0.38 1.28
N THR A 169 -19.94 0.07 0.37
CA THR A 169 -19.92 0.73 -0.96
C THR A 169 -20.80 0.03 -1.99
N ASN A 170 -21.12 -1.25 -1.78
CA ASN A 170 -21.85 -2.09 -2.73
C ASN A 170 -21.19 -2.06 -4.13
N ALA A 171 -19.86 -2.09 -4.20
CA ALA A 171 -19.11 -1.91 -5.44
C ALA A 171 -19.44 -2.96 -6.51
N HIS A 172 -19.82 -4.17 -6.11
CA HIS A 172 -20.26 -5.22 -7.04
C HIS A 172 -21.64 -5.00 -7.65
N LYS A 173 -22.52 -4.22 -7.01
CA LYS A 173 -23.89 -3.98 -7.46
C LYS A 173 -24.00 -2.76 -8.37
N ASP A 174 -23.16 -1.75 -8.13
CA ASP A 174 -23.16 -0.49 -8.87
C ASP A 174 -22.00 -0.42 -9.88
N LYS A 175 -22.34 -0.43 -11.18
CA LYS A 175 -21.34 -0.32 -12.26
C LYS A 175 -20.67 1.05 -12.32
N GLU A 176 -21.31 2.10 -11.81
CA GLU A 176 -20.81 3.48 -11.80
C GLU A 176 -20.38 3.90 -10.39
N ASN A 177 -19.96 2.93 -9.58
CA ASN A 177 -19.61 3.16 -8.18
C ASN A 177 -18.59 4.29 -8.04
N VAL A 178 -19.00 5.33 -7.31
CA VAL A 178 -18.23 6.57 -7.16
C VAL A 178 -16.90 6.35 -6.43
N PHE A 179 -16.81 5.38 -5.53
CA PHE A 179 -15.58 5.06 -4.82
C PHE A 179 -14.57 4.42 -5.78
N VAL A 180 -15.00 3.38 -6.50
CA VAL A 180 -14.17 2.66 -7.49
C VAL A 180 -13.70 3.62 -8.59
N ARG A 181 -14.61 4.41 -9.17
CA ARG A 181 -14.27 5.37 -10.24
C ARG A 181 -13.24 6.39 -9.79
N ASN A 182 -13.39 6.95 -8.58
CA ASN A 182 -12.43 7.90 -8.04
C ASN A 182 -11.09 7.22 -7.72
N ALA A 183 -11.10 6.02 -7.14
CA ALA A 183 -9.87 5.28 -6.82
C ALA A 183 -9.09 4.94 -8.10
N LYS A 184 -9.72 4.38 -9.14
CA LYS A 184 -9.07 4.11 -10.45
C LYS A 184 -8.45 5.36 -11.07
N SER A 185 -9.15 6.49 -11.01
CA SER A 185 -8.64 7.79 -11.49
C SER A 185 -7.34 8.23 -10.79
N PHE A 186 -7.14 7.83 -9.53
CA PHE A 186 -5.91 8.13 -8.80
C PHE A 186 -4.68 7.41 -9.38
N PHE A 187 -4.86 6.14 -9.78
CA PHE A 187 -3.80 5.27 -10.29
C PHE A 187 -3.54 5.42 -11.79
N ASN A 188 -4.41 6.14 -12.51
CA ASN A 188 -4.20 6.41 -13.93
C ASN A 188 -2.89 7.18 -14.19
N PHE A 189 -1.96 6.49 -14.84
CA PHE A 189 -0.70 7.05 -15.28
C PHE A 189 -0.93 8.02 -16.44
N ASN A 190 -0.39 9.23 -16.32
CA ASN A 190 -0.37 10.19 -17.43
C ASN A 190 1.05 10.78 -17.51
N LEU A 191 1.76 10.42 -18.59
CA LEU A 191 3.15 10.80 -18.81
C LEU A 191 3.31 12.32 -18.86
N PHE A 192 2.41 13.01 -19.57
CA PHE A 192 2.44 14.47 -19.68
C PHE A 192 2.26 15.14 -18.32
N ARG A 193 1.30 14.66 -17.51
CA ARG A 193 1.09 15.11 -16.13
C ARG A 193 2.31 14.86 -15.24
N MET A 194 2.96 13.70 -15.38
CA MET A 194 4.18 13.39 -14.63
C MET A 194 5.34 14.31 -15.01
N LEU A 195 5.59 14.50 -16.31
CA LEU A 195 6.66 15.36 -16.80
C LEU A 195 6.46 16.81 -16.36
N LEU A 196 5.23 17.32 -16.41
CA LEU A 196 4.89 18.64 -15.85
C LEU A 196 5.30 18.73 -14.38
N LEU A 197 4.95 17.77 -13.53
CA LEU A 197 5.31 17.79 -12.10
C LEU A 197 6.82 17.72 -11.86
N ILE A 198 7.57 17.00 -12.70
CA ILE A 198 9.03 16.85 -12.59
C ILE A 198 9.75 18.13 -13.03
N PHE A 199 9.30 18.76 -14.11
CA PHE A 199 9.93 19.94 -14.68
C PHE A 199 9.50 21.25 -14.00
N THR A 200 8.36 21.27 -13.30
CA THR A 200 7.94 22.46 -12.56
C THR A 200 8.90 22.77 -11.42
N PRO A 201 9.55 23.95 -11.44
CA PRO A 201 10.42 24.40 -10.36
C PRO A 201 9.71 24.37 -9.01
N SER A 202 10.41 23.98 -7.94
CA SER A 202 9.85 23.83 -6.59
C SER A 202 9.23 25.11 -6.00
N VAL A 203 9.59 26.27 -6.53
CA VAL A 203 8.99 27.57 -6.18
C VAL A 203 7.58 27.67 -6.77
N LEU A 204 7.44 27.31 -8.05
CA LEU A 204 6.17 27.33 -8.76
C LEU A 204 5.24 26.21 -8.30
N THR A 205 5.76 25.05 -7.87
CA THR A 205 4.89 23.99 -7.31
C THR A 205 4.13 24.46 -6.07
N LYS A 206 4.73 25.32 -5.22
CA LYS A 206 4.03 25.86 -4.03
C LYS A 206 2.90 26.82 -4.41
N PHE A 207 3.12 27.61 -5.47
CA PHE A 207 2.10 28.51 -6.01
C PHE A 207 0.96 27.71 -6.65
N PHE A 208 1.29 26.78 -7.55
CA PHE A 208 0.29 25.96 -8.23
C PHE A 208 -0.42 24.96 -7.30
N ALA A 209 0.22 24.46 -6.25
CA ALA A 209 -0.43 23.60 -5.26
C ALA A 209 -1.51 24.33 -4.43
N ARG A 210 -1.47 25.67 -4.34
CA ARG A 210 -2.55 26.48 -3.75
C ARG A 210 -3.65 26.79 -4.75
N SER A 211 -3.36 26.70 -6.05
CA SER A 211 -4.34 26.92 -7.10
C SER A 211 -5.13 25.63 -7.37
N LYS A 212 -6.43 25.74 -7.66
CA LYS A 212 -7.27 24.57 -8.06
C LYS A 212 -7.00 24.11 -9.51
N ILE A 213 -5.77 24.32 -10.02
CA ILE A 213 -5.42 24.12 -11.43
C ILE A 213 -4.87 22.68 -11.63
N PRO A 214 -5.46 21.88 -12.52
CA PRO A 214 -4.86 20.62 -12.97
C PRO A 214 -3.50 20.87 -13.65
N PRO A 215 -2.47 20.03 -13.49
CA PRO A 215 -2.43 18.74 -12.80
C PRO A 215 -2.15 18.80 -11.28
N TYR A 216 -1.97 19.98 -10.71
CA TYR A 216 -1.57 20.19 -9.32
C TYR A 216 -2.74 19.97 -8.35
N HIS A 217 -3.96 20.16 -8.83
CA HIS A 217 -5.21 19.83 -8.12
C HIS A 217 -5.86 18.56 -8.68
N SER A 218 -6.60 17.82 -7.84
CA SER A 218 -7.26 16.57 -8.23
C SER A 218 -8.65 16.49 -7.62
N LYS A 219 -9.69 16.46 -8.47
CA LYS A 219 -11.09 16.27 -8.03
C LYS A 219 -11.27 14.98 -7.21
N THR A 220 -10.51 13.94 -7.55
CA THR A 220 -10.45 12.68 -6.80
C THR A 220 -9.92 12.87 -5.38
N THR A 221 -8.93 13.75 -5.21
CA THR A 221 -8.40 14.04 -3.86
C THR A 221 -9.44 14.79 -3.04
N ASP A 222 -10.15 15.76 -3.62
CA ASP A 222 -11.22 16.48 -2.94
C ASP A 222 -12.37 15.55 -2.54
N PHE A 223 -12.75 14.61 -3.41
CA PHE A 223 -13.79 13.62 -3.12
C PHE A 223 -13.46 12.86 -1.82
N PHE A 224 -12.28 12.25 -1.75
CA PHE A 224 -11.89 11.48 -0.56
C PHE A 224 -11.66 12.35 0.67
N MET A 225 -11.12 13.57 0.52
CA MET A 225 -10.98 14.49 1.66
C MET A 225 -12.34 14.91 2.23
N ASN A 226 -13.27 15.33 1.36
CA ASN A 226 -14.60 15.75 1.78
C ASN A 226 -15.36 14.59 2.42
N MET A 227 -15.23 13.40 1.86
CA MET A 227 -15.83 12.18 2.42
C MET A 227 -15.25 11.85 3.79
N SER A 228 -13.92 11.82 3.95
CA SER A 228 -13.28 11.58 5.25
C SER A 228 -13.70 12.63 6.28
N SER A 229 -13.70 13.92 5.92
CA SER A 229 -14.18 14.99 6.80
C SER A 229 -15.64 14.80 7.18
N HIS A 230 -16.51 14.41 6.24
CA HIS A 230 -17.93 14.19 6.52
C HIS A 230 -18.15 13.02 7.49
N ILE A 231 -17.46 11.89 7.29
CA ILE A 231 -17.57 10.73 8.18
C ILE A 231 -17.04 11.09 9.59
N ILE A 232 -15.90 11.79 9.67
CA ILE A 232 -15.35 12.25 10.96
C ILE A 232 -16.34 13.17 11.69
N GLN A 233 -16.95 14.13 10.99
CA GLN A 233 -17.94 15.04 11.57
C GLN A 233 -19.19 14.31 12.04
N GLN A 234 -19.71 13.38 11.24
CA GLN A 234 -20.88 12.57 11.59
C GLN A 234 -20.65 11.76 12.86
N ARG A 235 -19.46 11.14 13.01
CA ARG A 235 -19.11 10.36 14.21
C ARG A 235 -18.94 11.24 15.45
N ARG A 236 -18.34 12.42 15.31
CA ARG A 236 -18.22 13.40 16.41
C ARG A 236 -19.58 13.87 16.92
N GLN A 237 -20.57 13.99 16.03
CA GLN A 237 -21.94 14.37 16.39
C GLN A 237 -22.72 13.21 17.03
N ASN A 238 -22.51 11.98 16.56
CA ASN A 238 -23.23 10.80 17.04
C ASN A 238 -22.38 9.95 18.02
N LYS A 239 -22.18 10.46 19.25
CA LYS A 239 -21.36 9.81 20.28
C LYS A 239 -21.90 8.45 20.79
N SER A 240 -23.13 8.08 20.44
CA SER A 240 -23.75 6.84 20.88
C SER A 240 -23.30 5.61 20.07
N ALA A 241 -22.75 5.80 18.87
CA ALA A 241 -22.32 4.71 18.00
C ALA A 241 -20.82 4.44 18.16
N SER A 242 -20.47 3.34 18.85
CA SER A 242 -19.09 2.84 18.89
C SER A 242 -18.79 2.09 17.59
N HIS A 243 -17.73 2.50 16.90
CA HIS A 243 -17.25 1.83 15.69
C HIS A 243 -15.96 1.07 16.02
N GLU A 244 -15.80 -0.14 15.50
CA GLU A 244 -14.58 -0.95 15.69
C GLU A 244 -13.74 -0.97 14.41
N ASP A 245 -13.47 0.21 13.85
CA ASP A 245 -12.72 0.37 12.59
C ASP A 245 -11.47 1.26 12.75
N MET A 246 -10.69 1.31 11.67
CA MET A 246 -9.44 2.08 11.61
C MET A 246 -9.65 3.58 11.79
N LEU A 247 -10.72 4.14 11.24
CA LEU A 247 -11.02 5.57 11.38
C LEU A 247 -11.31 5.95 12.83
N GLU A 248 -12.05 5.11 13.56
CA GLU A 248 -12.34 5.34 14.97
C GLU A 248 -11.04 5.37 15.80
N LEU A 249 -10.13 4.43 15.54
CA LEU A 249 -8.83 4.40 16.21
C LEU A 249 -8.02 5.69 15.95
N MET A 250 -8.07 6.22 14.72
CA MET A 250 -7.41 7.50 14.39
C MET A 250 -8.06 8.70 15.09
N ILE A 251 -9.40 8.75 15.18
CA ILE A 251 -10.14 9.83 15.88
C ILE A 251 -9.82 9.81 17.38
N LYS A 252 -9.70 8.64 17.99
CA LYS A 252 -9.37 8.53 19.42
C LYS A 252 -7.91 8.93 19.70
N ALA A 253 -7.00 8.64 18.77
CA ALA A 253 -5.60 9.08 18.85
C ALA A 253 -5.43 10.62 18.77
N GLU A 254 -6.40 11.36 18.27
CA GLU A 254 -6.41 12.84 18.27
C GLU A 254 -6.46 13.43 19.68
N HIS A 255 -7.19 12.79 20.60
CA HIS A 255 -7.52 13.35 21.92
C HIS A 255 -6.59 12.89 23.05
N GLY A 256 -5.74 11.88 22.77
CA GLY A 256 -4.76 11.19 23.63
C GLY A 256 -4.90 11.40 25.13
N LYS A 257 -6.03 10.91 25.63
CA LYS A 257 -6.26 10.74 27.06
C LYS A 257 -5.76 9.41 27.59
N ASP A 258 -5.48 8.42 26.74
CA ASP A 258 -5.12 7.08 27.19
C ASP A 258 -4.00 6.48 26.34
N LYS A 259 -3.14 5.68 26.99
CA LYS A 259 -2.32 4.67 26.29
C LYS A 259 -3.32 3.71 25.63
N TYR A 260 -3.62 3.93 24.35
CA TYR A 260 -4.75 3.32 23.65
C TYR A 260 -4.43 1.91 23.13
N PHE A 261 -3.82 1.06 23.97
CA PHE A 261 -3.41 -0.29 23.59
C PHE A 261 -3.89 -1.31 24.61
N GLU A 262 -4.49 -2.37 24.09
CA GLU A 262 -4.83 -3.56 24.86
C GLU A 262 -3.53 -4.34 25.13
N LYS A 263 -3.44 -5.08 26.25
CA LYS A 263 -2.21 -5.86 26.57
C LYS A 263 -1.84 -6.87 25.48
N ASP A 264 -2.78 -7.21 24.60
CA ASP A 264 -2.63 -8.20 23.54
C ASP A 264 -2.27 -7.59 22.17
N ASP A 265 -2.06 -6.28 22.09
CA ASP A 265 -1.58 -5.63 20.87
C ASP A 265 -0.09 -5.97 20.65
N LYS A 266 0.19 -7.04 19.90
CA LYS A 266 1.53 -7.43 19.44
C LYS A 266 1.60 -7.41 17.91
N PHE A 267 2.79 -7.14 17.37
CA PHE A 267 3.04 -7.37 15.95
C PHE A 267 3.02 -8.87 15.66
N ASP A 268 2.27 -9.29 14.65
CA ASP A 268 2.21 -10.69 14.21
C ASP A 268 3.36 -11.00 13.23
N SER A 269 4.60 -10.83 13.70
CA SER A 269 5.81 -11.04 12.89
C SER A 269 6.28 -12.50 12.89
N HIS A 270 5.54 -13.42 13.51
CA HIS A 270 5.95 -14.81 13.73
C HIS A 270 6.22 -15.61 12.44
N HIS A 271 5.78 -15.11 11.29
CA HIS A 271 6.01 -15.72 9.98
C HIS A 271 7.35 -15.33 9.33
N VAL A 272 8.05 -14.31 9.86
CA VAL A 272 9.27 -13.76 9.25
C VAL A 272 10.46 -13.78 10.21
N ASN A 273 10.23 -13.57 11.51
CA ASN A 273 11.29 -13.52 12.52
C ASN A 273 11.21 -14.73 13.46
N GLN A 274 12.14 -15.68 13.30
CA GLN A 274 12.23 -16.87 14.14
C GLN A 274 13.29 -16.75 15.25
N GLY A 275 14.11 -15.69 15.23
CA GLY A 275 15.16 -15.47 16.23
C GLY A 275 14.68 -14.67 17.45
N GLU A 276 15.03 -15.12 18.66
CA GLU A 276 14.69 -14.43 19.93
C GLU A 276 15.17 -12.97 19.97
N GLU A 277 16.34 -12.67 19.38
CA GLU A 277 16.87 -11.30 19.31
C GLU A 277 16.04 -10.38 18.41
N GLU A 278 15.52 -10.90 17.30
CA GLU A 278 14.70 -10.13 16.36
C GLU A 278 13.34 -9.79 16.98
N ILE A 279 12.75 -10.73 17.73
CA ILE A 279 11.51 -10.52 18.50
C ILE A 279 11.70 -9.46 19.59
N GLN A 280 12.80 -9.52 20.36
CA GLN A 280 13.08 -8.51 21.39
C GLN A 280 13.32 -7.12 20.80
N GLN A 281 13.98 -7.06 19.63
CA GLN A 281 14.18 -5.80 18.92
C GLN A 281 12.85 -5.23 18.43
N GLU A 282 11.94 -6.06 17.94
CA GLU A 282 10.58 -5.66 17.57
C GLU A 282 9.76 -5.16 18.77
N GLU A 283 9.79 -5.84 19.91
CA GLU A 283 9.10 -5.38 21.12
C GLU A 283 9.64 -4.03 21.60
N LYS A 284 10.96 -3.82 21.55
CA LYS A 284 11.57 -2.53 21.89
C LYS A 284 11.16 -1.43 20.91
N ILE A 285 11.17 -1.73 19.61
CA ILE A 285 10.71 -0.83 18.56
C ILE A 285 9.23 -0.49 18.79
N PHE A 286 8.38 -1.47 19.08
CA PHE A 286 6.96 -1.27 19.38
C PHE A 286 6.75 -0.31 20.56
N GLN A 287 7.49 -0.49 21.66
CA GLN A 287 7.42 0.41 22.81
C GLN A 287 7.93 1.83 22.50
N GLU A 288 9.01 1.97 21.73
CA GLU A 288 9.53 3.28 21.30
C GLU A 288 8.59 4.01 20.34
N ILE A 289 7.93 3.25 19.47
CA ILE A 289 6.91 3.69 18.54
C ILE A 289 5.78 4.30 19.38
N ILE A 290 5.20 3.57 20.33
CA ILE A 290 4.05 4.00 21.16
C ILE A 290 4.23 5.36 21.87
N GLY A 291 5.45 5.81 22.15
CA GLY A 291 5.74 7.01 22.96
C GLY A 291 5.36 8.38 22.38
N SER A 292 4.64 8.49 21.25
CA SER A 292 4.50 9.76 20.51
C SER A 292 3.07 10.30 20.33
N LYS A 293 3.01 11.63 20.17
CA LYS A 293 1.93 12.55 20.54
C LYS A 293 0.97 12.87 19.37
N PHE A 294 -0.22 12.28 19.38
CA PHE A 294 -1.47 12.65 18.67
C PHE A 294 -1.43 12.82 17.14
N LEU A 295 -2.56 12.56 16.46
CA LEU A 295 -2.79 12.95 15.05
C LEU A 295 -3.68 14.18 15.00
N ASN A 296 -3.36 15.15 14.15
CA ASN A 296 -4.30 16.24 13.85
C ASN A 296 -5.31 15.81 12.76
N GLU A 297 -6.39 16.57 12.59
CA GLU A 297 -7.45 16.25 11.62
C GLU A 297 -6.95 16.14 10.16
N GLU A 298 -6.04 17.03 9.71
CA GLU A 298 -5.45 16.93 8.36
C GLU A 298 -4.66 15.61 8.21
N GLU A 299 -3.96 15.17 9.26
CA GLU A 299 -3.23 13.90 9.27
C GLU A 299 -4.18 12.70 9.23
N ILE A 300 -5.27 12.71 9.99
CA ILE A 300 -6.29 11.64 9.98
C ILE A 300 -6.90 11.49 8.58
N ILE A 301 -7.24 12.60 7.94
CA ILE A 301 -7.74 12.60 6.56
C ILE A 301 -6.68 12.05 5.61
N ALA A 302 -5.41 12.48 5.74
CA ALA A 302 -4.33 12.00 4.90
C ALA A 302 -4.09 10.49 5.04
N GLN A 303 -4.17 9.95 6.28
CA GLN A 303 -4.05 8.52 6.56
C GLN A 303 -5.22 7.73 5.99
N SER A 304 -6.44 8.21 6.19
CA SER A 304 -7.67 7.63 5.64
C SER A 304 -7.54 7.43 4.12
N MET A 305 -7.11 8.47 3.42
CA MET A 305 -6.92 8.40 1.97
C MET A 305 -5.87 7.37 1.55
N ILE A 306 -4.70 7.34 2.21
CA ILE A 306 -3.64 6.40 1.81
C ILE A 306 -4.02 4.96 2.10
N PHE A 307 -4.73 4.68 3.20
CA PHE A 307 -5.20 3.33 3.51
C PHE A 307 -6.23 2.84 2.50
N LEU A 308 -7.20 3.69 2.14
CA LEU A 308 -8.19 3.34 1.12
C LEU A 308 -7.52 3.00 -0.22
N LEU A 309 -6.62 3.88 -0.68
CA LEU A 309 -5.94 3.71 -1.96
C LEU A 309 -5.00 2.50 -1.96
N ALA A 310 -4.24 2.31 -0.87
CA ALA A 310 -3.34 1.18 -0.73
C ALA A 310 -4.10 -0.15 -0.65
N GLY A 311 -5.18 -0.23 0.14
CA GLY A 311 -5.97 -1.45 0.28
C GLY A 311 -6.75 -1.85 -0.99
N TYR A 312 -7.09 -0.87 -1.83
CA TYR A 312 -7.82 -1.09 -3.07
C TYR A 312 -6.95 -1.73 -4.17
N GLU A 313 -5.97 -1.00 -4.70
CA GLU A 313 -5.34 -1.35 -5.99
C GLU A 313 -4.30 -2.47 -5.86
N THR A 314 -3.52 -2.50 -4.77
CA THR A 314 -2.46 -3.51 -4.60
C THR A 314 -3.08 -4.88 -4.38
N THR A 315 -4.05 -4.98 -3.48
CA THR A 315 -4.79 -6.23 -3.21
C THR A 315 -5.53 -6.70 -4.47
N ALA A 316 -6.16 -5.79 -5.21
CA ALA A 316 -6.87 -6.14 -6.44
C ALA A 316 -5.92 -6.71 -7.50
N SER A 317 -4.75 -6.08 -7.67
CA SER A 317 -3.71 -6.53 -8.59
C SER A 317 -3.17 -7.90 -8.20
N THR A 318 -2.85 -8.11 -6.91
CA THR A 318 -2.35 -9.41 -6.42
C THR A 318 -3.38 -10.52 -6.63
N LEU A 319 -4.65 -10.30 -6.27
CA LEU A 319 -5.72 -11.29 -6.48
C LEU A 319 -5.95 -11.56 -7.97
N THR A 320 -5.89 -10.54 -8.81
CA THR A 320 -6.01 -10.67 -10.26
C THR A 320 -4.90 -11.55 -10.83
N PHE A 321 -3.64 -11.30 -10.45
CA PHE A 321 -2.52 -12.12 -10.89
C PHE A 321 -2.59 -13.53 -10.31
N CYS A 322 -3.02 -13.69 -9.06
CA CYS A 322 -3.23 -15.01 -8.45
C CYS A 322 -4.25 -15.82 -9.27
N MET A 323 -5.41 -15.24 -9.59
CA MET A 323 -6.41 -15.88 -10.46
C MET A 323 -5.86 -16.24 -11.84
N TYR A 324 -5.11 -15.32 -12.46
CA TYR A 324 -4.47 -15.54 -13.75
C TYR A 324 -3.50 -16.72 -13.73
N GLU A 325 -2.64 -16.80 -12.70
CA GLU A 325 -1.69 -17.88 -12.54
C GLU A 325 -2.38 -19.22 -12.26
N LEU A 326 -3.40 -19.25 -11.40
CA LEU A 326 -4.18 -20.46 -11.12
C LEU A 326 -4.91 -20.97 -12.37
N ALA A 327 -5.55 -20.08 -13.13
CA ALA A 327 -6.25 -20.44 -14.37
C ALA A 327 -5.30 -21.02 -15.43
N LYS A 328 -4.02 -20.62 -15.43
CA LYS A 328 -2.99 -21.17 -16.35
C LYS A 328 -2.34 -22.45 -15.86
N HIS A 329 -2.51 -22.80 -14.59
CA HIS A 329 -1.91 -23.99 -13.99
C HIS A 329 -2.98 -24.80 -13.24
N PRO A 330 -3.88 -25.51 -13.96
CA PRO A 330 -5.00 -26.25 -13.36
C PRO A 330 -4.57 -27.24 -12.29
N ASN A 331 -3.43 -27.91 -12.47
CA ASN A 331 -2.85 -28.83 -11.49
C ASN A 331 -2.49 -28.15 -10.15
N ILE A 332 -2.09 -26.88 -10.18
CA ILE A 332 -1.81 -26.07 -8.98
C ILE A 332 -3.14 -25.65 -8.34
N GLN A 333 -4.11 -25.24 -9.16
CA GLN A 333 -5.46 -24.90 -8.68
C GLN A 333 -6.14 -26.08 -7.98
N ASP A 334 -6.09 -27.27 -8.58
CA ASP A 334 -6.65 -28.49 -7.99
C ASP A 334 -5.95 -28.85 -6.68
N LYS A 335 -4.62 -28.71 -6.63
CA LYS A 335 -3.86 -28.96 -5.41
C LYS A 335 -4.22 -27.99 -4.29
N LEU A 336 -4.37 -26.70 -4.60
CA LEU A 336 -4.84 -25.70 -3.64
C LEU A 336 -6.27 -25.99 -3.16
N TYR A 337 -7.16 -26.32 -4.09
CA TYR A 337 -8.53 -26.70 -3.75
C TYR A 337 -8.57 -27.91 -2.81
N ASN A 338 -7.74 -28.93 -3.05
CA ASN A 338 -7.64 -30.11 -2.19
C ASN A 338 -7.06 -29.82 -0.80
N GLU A 339 -6.25 -28.76 -0.63
CA GLU A 339 -5.80 -28.31 0.70
C GLU A 339 -6.94 -27.61 1.47
N ILE A 340 -7.76 -26.82 0.77
CA ILE A 340 -8.85 -26.03 1.37
C ILE A 340 -10.10 -26.89 1.64
N LYS A 341 -10.40 -27.85 0.74
CA LYS A 341 -11.60 -28.67 0.76
C LYS A 341 -11.91 -29.33 2.11
N PRO A 342 -10.94 -29.90 2.86
CA PRO A 342 -11.21 -30.46 4.17
C PRO A 342 -11.78 -29.47 5.20
N LEU A 343 -11.43 -28.17 5.13
CA LEU A 343 -12.04 -27.14 5.98
C LEU A 343 -13.54 -26.99 5.67
N ILE A 344 -13.87 -26.97 4.37
CA ILE A 344 -15.25 -26.87 3.88
C ILE A 344 -16.07 -28.08 4.32
N GLU A 345 -15.54 -29.29 4.14
CA GLU A 345 -16.24 -30.53 4.50
C GLU A 345 -16.50 -30.67 5.99
N ARG A 346 -15.63 -30.09 6.84
CA ARG A 346 -15.84 -30.03 8.29
C ARG A 346 -16.74 -28.88 8.75
N GLY A 347 -17.13 -27.98 7.85
CA GLY A 347 -17.89 -26.77 8.19
C GLY A 347 -17.08 -25.81 9.08
N GLU A 348 -15.75 -25.85 8.99
CA GLU A 348 -14.88 -24.94 9.74
C GLU A 348 -14.91 -23.54 9.09
N PRO A 349 -14.97 -22.45 9.89
CA PRO A 349 -14.95 -21.10 9.35
C PRO A 349 -13.60 -20.75 8.74
N PHE A 350 -13.60 -19.86 7.75
CA PHE A 350 -12.40 -19.27 7.15
C PHE A 350 -11.82 -18.15 8.03
N ASP A 351 -11.67 -18.42 9.33
CA ASP A 351 -11.05 -17.50 10.28
C ASP A 351 -9.51 -17.47 10.14
N LEU A 352 -8.87 -16.45 10.72
CA LEU A 352 -7.41 -16.28 10.66
C LEU A 352 -6.70 -17.54 11.18
N ASN A 353 -7.16 -18.15 12.27
CA ASN A 353 -6.46 -19.30 12.84
C ASN A 353 -6.45 -20.51 11.91
N ASN A 354 -7.53 -20.72 11.14
CA ASN A 354 -7.62 -21.82 10.18
C ASN A 354 -6.86 -21.49 8.89
N LEU A 355 -6.94 -20.26 8.39
CA LEU A 355 -6.21 -19.82 7.20
C LEU A 355 -4.70 -19.91 7.39
N MET A 356 -4.18 -19.58 8.57
CA MET A 356 -2.75 -19.67 8.88
C MET A 356 -2.21 -21.11 8.93
N LYS A 357 -3.08 -22.12 8.89
CA LYS A 357 -2.70 -23.56 8.83
C LYS A 357 -2.65 -24.10 7.40
N LEU A 358 -2.83 -23.26 6.38
CA LEU A 358 -2.85 -23.64 4.97
C LEU A 358 -1.53 -23.25 4.27
N PRO A 359 -0.47 -24.08 4.37
CA PRO A 359 0.85 -23.73 3.85
C PRO A 359 0.89 -23.62 2.32
N TYR A 360 0.06 -24.36 1.59
CA TYR A 360 0.03 -24.28 0.13
C TYR A 360 -0.71 -23.02 -0.35
N LEU A 361 -1.77 -22.59 0.35
CA LEU A 361 -2.38 -21.28 0.14
C LEU A 361 -1.34 -20.15 0.30
N ASP A 362 -0.58 -20.15 1.40
CA ASP A 362 0.48 -19.16 1.62
C ASP A 362 1.54 -19.21 0.51
N ALA A 363 1.94 -20.42 0.09
CA ALA A 363 2.89 -20.60 -1.01
C ALA A 363 2.37 -20.03 -2.35
N VAL A 364 1.08 -20.20 -2.66
CA VAL A 364 0.46 -19.68 -3.89
C VAL A 364 0.45 -18.14 -3.88
N ILE A 365 0.07 -17.53 -2.76
CA ILE A 365 0.07 -16.06 -2.62
C ILE A 365 1.50 -15.52 -2.67
N SER A 366 2.44 -16.15 -1.96
CA SER A 366 3.85 -15.78 -1.95
C SER A 366 4.49 -15.88 -3.33
N GLU A 367 4.21 -16.95 -4.10
CA GLU A 367 4.73 -17.11 -5.46
C GLU A 367 4.11 -16.10 -6.43
N THR A 368 2.83 -15.74 -6.22
CA THR A 368 2.18 -14.66 -6.98
C THR A 368 2.90 -13.33 -6.74
N LEU A 369 3.16 -12.96 -5.49
CA LEU A 369 3.89 -11.73 -5.12
C LEU A 369 5.35 -11.77 -5.61
N ARG A 370 6.00 -12.94 -5.62
CA ARG A 370 7.36 -13.10 -6.15
C ARG A 370 7.41 -12.84 -7.66
N LYS A 371 6.40 -13.31 -8.42
CA LYS A 371 6.30 -13.11 -9.88
C LYS A 371 5.84 -11.70 -10.25
N HIS A 372 4.94 -11.13 -9.45
CA HIS A 372 4.27 -9.85 -9.70
C HIS A 372 4.39 -8.91 -8.48
N PRO A 373 5.60 -8.41 -8.15
CA PRO A 373 5.89 -7.63 -6.95
C PRO A 373 5.44 -6.16 -6.98
#